data_AF-A0A4S8KMT9-F1
#
_entry.id   AF-A0A4S8KMT9-F1
#
_cell.length_a   1.000
_cell.length_b   1.000
_cell.length_c   1.000
_cell.angle_alpha   90.00
_cell.angle_beta   90.00
_cell.angle_gamma   90.00
#
_symmetry.space_group_name_H-M   'P 1'
#
loop_
_entity.id
_entity.type
_entity.pdbx_description
1 polymer ?
#
loop_
_entity_poly.entity_id
_entity_poly.type
_entity_poly.pdbx_seq_one_letter_code
_entity_poly.pdbx_strand_id
1 'polypeptide(L)'
;MSSVEQSRTRKRSSPPSLYPVDLFCCLVGSETPFPVEFSSSLTVARLKKLIKDKQPHDLKGVDAHKLELFLISLPDNGDLTKKVKNEIEGKEPLRSTTTLSKIFPDEPPEETIHIAVRLPNVTAKQSSSLKRPADVNVSFDVLRRWRNKRGKFAIPSTIAELRTLMNTPLLENEKIPLSQTRLDALVVTAPSELLDVLTLEEANTLFRSSDSEDATLLETIFFTAAFTCPPPSKGTEESYHVFWDENICKVVQVLVPSGRPIRNSSKHTATRKLRPDFGFLLDNRCPFRGEERGSMNDEDPRAELSQKFNWDYGSVPYLLGYYCTGTKLTVVAIFKPEQGSLKPQIENLGTVDLSTRAGRIKNMRWLINLSPLLQDLVDLMPSREPEFTPMEGDNCTVELTGQHVIKRYTCSDALQKIEHLKNIYHWLTEMRVPNTDSVHCISDEVIVLQPRGHHELPKTEKELLEAVRCVLEVLKAIHPTLLHRDIRWPNVIRSKDDRSKWFLIDWEDAAKAPTKALPHFASHSHSPRVFQDGHGGEVDIWGVGHLITESGVISLSSELGQIGVWMKEQSPSVEEAWVKLEHYAA
;
A
#
# COMPACT_ATOMS: atom_id res chain seq x y z
N MET A 1 2.10 -39.86 -74.19
CA MET A 1 2.96 -39.02 -73.32
C MET A 1 2.44 -37.59 -73.39
N SER A 2 2.24 -36.99 -72.22
CA SER A 2 2.20 -35.55 -71.92
C SER A 2 1.17 -34.64 -72.62
N SER A 3 0.27 -34.10 -71.79
CA SER A 3 -0.03 -32.67 -71.64
C SER A 3 -0.72 -31.90 -72.76
N VAL A 4 -1.92 -31.37 -72.44
CA VAL A 4 -2.27 -29.95 -72.69
C VAL A 4 -3.13 -29.44 -71.53
N GLU A 5 -2.69 -28.34 -70.94
CA GLU A 5 -3.35 -27.51 -69.93
C GLU A 5 -4.63 -26.85 -70.45
N GLN A 6 -5.55 -26.50 -69.54
CA GLN A 6 -6.06 -25.12 -69.54
C GLN A 6 -6.54 -24.67 -68.15
N SER A 7 -6.31 -23.39 -67.94
CA SER A 7 -6.21 -22.61 -66.71
C SER A 7 -7.50 -22.47 -65.91
N ARG A 8 -7.38 -22.54 -64.57
CA ARG A 8 -8.26 -21.81 -63.64
C ARG A 8 -7.42 -20.85 -62.80
N THR A 9 -7.78 -19.58 -62.93
CA THR A 9 -7.27 -18.39 -62.22
C THR A 9 -7.11 -18.61 -60.71
N ARG A 10 -5.86 -18.57 -60.24
CA ARG A 10 -5.52 -18.41 -58.81
C ARG A 10 -5.87 -16.99 -58.37
N LYS A 11 -6.69 -16.85 -57.33
CA LYS A 11 -6.72 -15.63 -56.51
C LYS A 11 -5.30 -15.42 -55.96
N ARG A 12 -4.74 -14.23 -56.22
CA ARG A 12 -3.43 -13.80 -55.70
C ARG A 12 -3.50 -13.81 -54.17
N SER A 13 -2.66 -14.61 -53.54
CA SER A 13 -2.31 -14.47 -52.12
C SER A 13 -1.47 -13.20 -51.96
N SER A 14 -1.91 -12.30 -51.09
CA SER A 14 -1.17 -11.13 -50.66
C SER A 14 0.21 -11.53 -50.09
N PRO A 15 1.25 -10.68 -50.16
CA PRO A 15 2.52 -10.93 -49.48
C PRO A 15 2.31 -10.95 -47.96
N PRO A 16 3.11 -11.71 -47.18
CA PRO A 16 3.04 -11.67 -45.72
C PRO A 16 3.41 -10.26 -45.22
N SER A 17 2.57 -9.67 -44.37
CA SER A 17 2.84 -8.39 -43.74
C SER A 17 4.10 -8.47 -42.86
N LEU A 18 4.92 -7.41 -42.87
CA LEU A 18 6.22 -7.33 -42.20
C LEU A 18 6.13 -6.83 -40.73
N TYR A 19 4.91 -6.79 -40.18
CA TYR A 19 4.61 -6.34 -38.82
C TYR A 19 4.01 -7.49 -38.00
N PRO A 20 4.30 -7.57 -36.69
CA PRO A 20 3.61 -8.51 -35.81
C PRO A 20 2.11 -8.21 -35.85
N VAL A 21 1.33 -9.18 -36.33
CA VAL A 21 -0.13 -9.11 -36.31
C VAL A 21 -0.57 -9.37 -34.87
N ASP A 22 -1.50 -8.56 -34.36
CA ASP A 22 -2.07 -8.76 -33.01
C ASP A 22 -3.45 -9.39 -33.11
N LEU A 23 -3.68 -10.41 -32.28
CA LEU A 23 -4.98 -11.06 -32.11
C LEU A 23 -5.70 -10.45 -30.91
N PHE A 24 -6.74 -9.65 -31.16
CA PHE A 24 -7.55 -9.06 -30.10
C PHE A 24 -8.47 -10.07 -29.42
N CYS A 25 -8.35 -10.16 -28.09
CA CYS A 25 -9.11 -11.05 -27.21
C CYS A 25 -9.98 -10.23 -26.24
N CYS A 26 -11.11 -10.77 -25.80
CA CYS A 26 -11.97 -10.14 -24.79
C CYS A 26 -12.45 -11.16 -23.77
N LEU A 27 -12.39 -10.84 -22.48
CA LEU A 27 -12.99 -11.68 -21.44
C LEU A 27 -14.53 -11.56 -21.51
N VAL A 28 -15.24 -12.69 -21.38
CA VAL A 28 -16.70 -12.68 -21.32
C VAL A 28 -17.15 -11.96 -20.05
N GLY A 29 -17.85 -10.84 -20.19
CA GLY A 29 -18.21 -9.97 -19.06
C GLY A 29 -17.36 -8.70 -18.95
N SER A 30 -16.34 -8.54 -19.80
CA SER A 30 -15.52 -7.33 -19.89
C SER A 30 -15.94 -6.44 -21.07
N GLU A 31 -15.74 -5.14 -20.93
CA GLU A 31 -15.88 -4.14 -21.99
C GLU A 31 -14.54 -3.78 -22.64
N THR A 32 -13.42 -4.36 -22.19
CA THR A 32 -12.08 -4.00 -22.66
C THR A 32 -11.41 -5.16 -23.41
N PRO A 33 -11.29 -5.06 -24.75
CA PRO A 33 -10.44 -5.97 -25.53
C PRO A 33 -8.95 -5.73 -25.23
N PHE A 34 -8.13 -6.76 -25.42
CA PHE A 34 -6.68 -6.67 -25.26
C PHE A 34 -5.95 -7.45 -26.35
N PRO A 35 -4.78 -6.97 -26.81
CA PRO A 35 -4.01 -7.63 -27.86
C PRO A 35 -3.17 -8.79 -27.31
N VAL A 36 -3.05 -9.84 -28.10
CA VAL A 36 -2.13 -10.97 -27.89
C VAL A 36 -1.37 -11.23 -29.18
N GLU A 37 -0.06 -11.43 -29.10
CA GLU A 37 0.80 -11.67 -30.26
C GLU A 37 0.30 -12.86 -31.10
N PHE A 38 0.07 -12.63 -32.40
CA PHE A 38 -0.41 -13.66 -33.33
C PHE A 38 0.75 -14.35 -34.06
N SER A 39 0.72 -15.68 -34.09
CA SER A 39 1.55 -16.48 -34.99
C SER A 39 0.74 -17.66 -35.49
N SER A 40 0.74 -17.86 -36.81
CA SER A 40 -0.02 -18.92 -37.49
C SER A 40 0.38 -20.34 -37.04
N SER A 41 1.60 -20.47 -36.49
CA SER A 41 2.14 -21.71 -35.92
C SER A 41 1.64 -22.04 -34.50
N LEU A 42 1.08 -21.06 -33.78
CA LEU A 42 0.63 -21.26 -32.40
C LEU A 42 -0.58 -22.20 -32.33
N THR A 43 -0.68 -22.97 -31.25
CA THR A 43 -1.87 -23.75 -30.92
C THR A 43 -2.79 -22.97 -29.98
N VAL A 44 -4.08 -23.33 -29.96
CA VAL A 44 -5.05 -22.79 -29.01
C VAL A 44 -4.59 -23.01 -27.56
N ALA A 45 -3.94 -24.13 -27.24
CA ALA A 45 -3.35 -24.37 -25.91
C ALA A 45 -2.28 -23.34 -25.54
N ARG A 46 -1.42 -22.96 -26.48
CA ARG A 46 -0.38 -21.95 -26.25
C ARG A 46 -0.97 -20.55 -26.16
N LEU A 47 -1.99 -20.26 -26.97
CA LEU A 47 -2.75 -19.01 -26.91
C LEU A 47 -3.39 -18.79 -25.53
N LYS A 48 -3.99 -19.83 -24.93
CA LYS A 48 -4.52 -19.75 -23.55
C LYS A 48 -3.47 -19.33 -22.52
N LYS A 49 -2.21 -19.76 -22.69
CA LYS A 49 -1.10 -19.36 -21.81
C LYS A 49 -0.76 -17.87 -22.00
N LEU A 50 -0.66 -17.42 -23.25
CA LEU A 50 -0.38 -16.01 -23.57
C LEU A 50 -1.48 -15.07 -23.03
N ILE A 51 -2.75 -15.47 -23.14
CA ILE A 51 -3.89 -14.73 -22.58
C ILE A 51 -3.76 -14.61 -21.05
N LYS A 52 -3.40 -15.70 -20.36
CA LYS A 52 -3.18 -15.69 -18.91
C LYS A 52 -2.02 -14.76 -18.52
N ASP A 53 -0.91 -14.82 -19.25
CA ASP A 53 0.26 -13.99 -18.97
C ASP A 53 -0.03 -12.50 -19.19
N LYS A 54 -0.92 -12.16 -20.14
CA LYS A 54 -1.37 -10.78 -20.42
C LYS A 54 -2.43 -10.25 -19.45
N GLN A 55 -3.21 -11.12 -18.82
CA GLN A 55 -4.26 -10.76 -17.85
C GLN A 55 -4.01 -11.38 -16.47
N PRO A 56 -2.87 -11.06 -15.81
CA PRO A 56 -2.47 -11.71 -14.55
C PRO A 56 -3.41 -11.38 -13.38
N HIS A 57 -4.11 -10.24 -13.43
CA HIS A 57 -5.07 -9.81 -12.42
C HIS A 57 -6.42 -10.51 -12.61
N ASP A 58 -6.99 -10.45 -13.82
CA ASP A 58 -8.32 -11.01 -14.12
C ASP A 58 -8.34 -12.54 -14.16
N LEU A 59 -7.19 -13.18 -14.42
CA LEU A 59 -7.06 -14.64 -14.47
C LEU A 59 -6.26 -15.22 -13.29
N LYS A 60 -6.16 -14.47 -12.18
CA LYS A 60 -5.49 -14.92 -10.95
C LYS A 60 -6.17 -16.17 -10.39
N GLY A 61 -5.40 -17.26 -10.23
CA GLY A 61 -5.89 -18.54 -9.72
C GLY A 61 -6.58 -19.44 -10.75
N VAL A 62 -6.71 -19.00 -12.01
CA VAL A 62 -7.23 -19.84 -13.11
C VAL A 62 -6.08 -20.46 -13.88
N ASP A 63 -6.07 -21.77 -14.05
CA ASP A 63 -5.07 -22.43 -14.90
C ASP A 63 -5.38 -22.15 -16.38
N ALA A 64 -4.36 -21.82 -17.17
CA ALA A 64 -4.52 -21.49 -18.58
C ALA A 64 -5.28 -22.59 -19.35
N HIS A 65 -5.06 -23.86 -19.04
CA HIS A 65 -5.74 -24.98 -19.71
C HIS A 65 -7.25 -25.04 -19.45
N LYS A 66 -7.74 -24.38 -18.38
CA LYS A 66 -9.16 -24.33 -18.01
C LYS A 66 -9.95 -23.21 -18.70
N LEU A 67 -9.28 -22.29 -19.40
CA LEU A 67 -9.95 -21.25 -20.18
C LEU A 67 -10.67 -21.86 -21.37
N GLU A 68 -11.88 -21.40 -21.68
CA GLU A 68 -12.61 -21.72 -22.91
C GLU A 68 -12.48 -20.55 -23.88
N LEU A 69 -11.98 -20.81 -25.09
CA LEU A 69 -11.80 -19.79 -26.13
C LEU A 69 -12.83 -20.00 -27.24
N PHE A 70 -13.49 -18.93 -27.69
CA PHE A 70 -14.48 -18.97 -28.77
C PHE A 70 -14.03 -18.06 -29.90
N LEU A 71 -14.16 -18.53 -31.14
CA LEU A 71 -13.95 -17.69 -32.32
C LEU A 71 -15.15 -16.76 -32.49
N ILE A 72 -14.86 -15.46 -32.52
CA ILE A 72 -15.84 -14.40 -32.76
C ILE A 72 -15.28 -13.43 -33.79
N SER A 73 -16.13 -12.62 -34.39
CA SER A 73 -15.73 -11.49 -35.22
C SER A 73 -16.72 -10.37 -34.93
N LEU A 74 -16.35 -9.52 -33.97
CA LEU A 74 -17.21 -8.43 -33.48
C LEU A 74 -16.46 -7.10 -33.62
N PRO A 75 -17.06 -6.05 -34.21
CA PRO A 75 -16.43 -4.74 -34.22
C PRO A 75 -16.31 -4.19 -32.79
N ASP A 76 -15.21 -3.47 -32.52
CA ASP A 76 -14.95 -2.83 -31.23
C ASP A 76 -15.82 -1.57 -31.04
N ASN A 77 -17.13 -1.76 -30.87
CA ASN A 77 -18.08 -0.68 -30.65
C ASN A 77 -19.30 -1.11 -29.80
N GLY A 78 -19.89 -0.14 -29.07
CA GLY A 78 -21.09 -0.35 -28.26
C GLY A 78 -20.88 -1.24 -27.03
N ASP A 79 -21.96 -1.82 -26.50
CA ASP A 79 -21.92 -2.71 -25.31
C ASP A 79 -21.33 -4.08 -25.68
N LEU A 80 -20.01 -4.18 -25.54
CA LEU A 80 -19.25 -5.39 -25.82
C LEU A 80 -19.60 -6.54 -24.88
N THR A 81 -19.95 -6.25 -23.62
CA THR A 81 -20.33 -7.27 -22.63
C THR A 81 -21.52 -8.09 -23.12
N LYS A 82 -22.59 -7.43 -23.60
CA LYS A 82 -23.75 -8.13 -24.17
C LYS A 82 -23.44 -8.78 -25.51
N LYS A 83 -22.73 -8.09 -26.41
CA LYS A 83 -22.40 -8.61 -27.75
C LYS A 83 -21.56 -9.89 -27.67
N VAL A 84 -20.48 -9.86 -26.90
CA VAL A 84 -19.59 -11.02 -26.70
C VAL A 84 -20.33 -12.17 -26.06
N LYS A 85 -21.18 -11.92 -25.05
CA LYS A 85 -21.98 -12.96 -24.40
C LYS A 85 -22.99 -13.62 -25.33
N ASN A 86 -23.67 -12.85 -26.18
CA ASN A 86 -24.64 -13.37 -27.14
C ASN A 86 -23.94 -14.14 -28.27
N GLU A 87 -22.80 -13.65 -28.76
CA GLU A 87 -22.08 -14.24 -29.89
C GLU A 87 -21.46 -15.62 -29.59
N ILE A 88 -21.23 -15.92 -28.30
CA ILE A 88 -20.72 -17.22 -27.83
C ILE A 88 -21.84 -18.18 -27.38
N GLU A 89 -23.10 -17.73 -27.37
CA GLU A 89 -24.24 -18.57 -26.98
C GLU A 89 -24.50 -19.60 -28.08
N GLY A 90 -24.45 -20.88 -27.74
CA GLY A 90 -24.61 -21.99 -28.70
C GLY A 90 -23.37 -22.33 -29.55
N LYS A 91 -22.23 -21.65 -29.38
CA LYS A 91 -20.96 -22.02 -30.03
C LYS A 91 -20.16 -23.01 -29.19
N GLU A 92 -19.44 -23.91 -29.87
CA GLU A 92 -18.47 -24.79 -29.22
C GLU A 92 -17.12 -24.09 -29.01
N PRO A 93 -16.44 -24.32 -27.86
CA PRO A 93 -15.12 -23.79 -27.62
C PRO A 93 -14.07 -24.41 -28.55
N LEU A 94 -13.06 -23.61 -28.90
CA LEU A 94 -11.93 -24.00 -29.73
C LEU A 94 -11.13 -25.12 -29.06
N ARG A 95 -10.84 -26.17 -29.85
CA ARG A 95 -10.04 -27.32 -29.39
C ARG A 95 -8.59 -26.88 -29.16
N SER A 96 -8.05 -27.22 -27.98
CA SER A 96 -6.68 -26.88 -27.56
C SER A 96 -5.59 -27.32 -28.56
N THR A 97 -5.84 -28.38 -29.34
CA THR A 97 -4.91 -28.96 -30.32
C THR A 97 -4.96 -28.28 -31.70
N THR A 98 -5.92 -27.39 -31.95
CA THR A 98 -6.05 -26.67 -33.22
C THR A 98 -4.96 -25.60 -33.33
N THR A 99 -4.34 -25.47 -34.51
CA THR A 99 -3.39 -24.40 -34.82
C THR A 99 -4.11 -23.14 -35.29
N LEU A 100 -3.57 -21.96 -35.00
CA LEU A 100 -4.19 -20.69 -35.38
C LEU A 100 -4.30 -20.52 -36.91
N SER A 101 -3.38 -21.11 -37.69
CA SER A 101 -3.49 -21.20 -39.16
C SER A 101 -4.74 -21.91 -39.68
N LYS A 102 -5.38 -22.77 -38.88
CA LYS A 102 -6.65 -23.42 -39.24
C LYS A 102 -7.87 -22.59 -38.85
N ILE A 103 -7.71 -21.66 -37.91
CA ILE A 103 -8.77 -20.79 -37.39
C ILE A 103 -8.82 -19.49 -38.20
N PHE A 104 -7.64 -18.96 -38.52
CA PHE A 104 -7.41 -17.79 -39.36
C PHE A 104 -6.55 -18.22 -40.56
N PRO A 105 -7.17 -18.82 -41.60
CA PRO A 105 -6.45 -19.21 -42.82
C PRO A 105 -5.99 -17.98 -43.62
N ASP A 106 -6.71 -16.87 -43.47
CA ASP A 106 -6.32 -15.51 -43.89
C ASP A 106 -5.97 -14.68 -42.62
N GLU A 107 -5.36 -13.50 -42.77
CA GLU A 107 -5.07 -12.61 -41.64
C GLU A 107 -6.37 -12.20 -40.90
N PRO A 108 -6.34 -12.02 -39.55
CA PRO A 108 -7.52 -11.64 -38.78
C PRO A 108 -8.09 -10.28 -39.24
N PRO A 109 -9.42 -10.10 -39.32
CA PRO A 109 -10.02 -8.84 -39.77
C PRO A 109 -9.67 -7.65 -38.86
N GLU A 110 -9.18 -6.56 -39.44
CA GLU A 110 -8.89 -5.31 -38.72
C GLU A 110 -10.12 -4.76 -37.97
N GLU A 111 -9.89 -4.04 -36.87
CA GLU A 111 -10.92 -3.39 -36.04
C GLU A 111 -11.97 -4.34 -35.43
N THR A 112 -11.64 -5.63 -35.31
CA THR A 112 -12.53 -6.63 -34.68
C THR A 112 -11.90 -7.36 -33.49
N ILE A 113 -12.76 -7.80 -32.57
CA ILE A 113 -12.44 -8.77 -31.52
C ILE A 113 -12.54 -10.16 -32.14
N HIS A 114 -11.48 -10.94 -31.97
CA HIS A 114 -11.29 -12.22 -32.64
C HIS A 114 -11.58 -13.42 -31.73
N ILE A 115 -11.28 -13.29 -30.44
CA ILE A 115 -11.39 -14.38 -29.46
C ILE A 115 -12.13 -13.91 -28.21
N ALA A 116 -13.21 -14.60 -27.87
CA ALA A 116 -13.86 -14.46 -26.57
C ALA A 116 -13.29 -15.49 -25.59
N VAL A 117 -12.96 -15.05 -24.37
CA VAL A 117 -12.33 -15.86 -23.33
C VAL A 117 -13.32 -16.05 -22.19
N ARG A 118 -13.87 -17.26 -22.05
CA ARG A 118 -14.75 -17.62 -20.94
C ARG A 118 -13.95 -18.33 -19.86
N LEU A 119 -14.11 -17.87 -18.63
CA LEU A 119 -13.50 -18.51 -17.46
C LEU A 119 -14.23 -19.84 -17.17
N PRO A 120 -13.53 -20.86 -16.66
CA PRO A 120 -14.16 -22.11 -16.25
C PRO A 120 -15.18 -21.82 -15.15
N ASN A 121 -16.43 -22.23 -15.37
CA ASN A 121 -17.43 -22.25 -14.32
C ASN A 121 -16.94 -23.19 -13.20
N VAL A 122 -16.57 -22.62 -12.05
CA VAL A 122 -16.24 -23.41 -10.86
C VAL A 122 -17.57 -23.91 -10.28
N THR A 123 -18.16 -24.92 -10.93
CA THR A 123 -19.16 -25.87 -10.41
C THR A 123 -19.69 -26.76 -11.54
N ALA A 124 -19.08 -27.93 -11.74
CA ALA A 124 -19.77 -29.14 -12.24
C ALA A 124 -18.87 -30.38 -12.14
N LYS A 125 -18.65 -30.87 -10.92
CA LYS A 125 -18.50 -32.31 -10.66
C LYS A 125 -19.10 -32.65 -9.31
N GLN A 126 -20.43 -32.75 -9.25
CA GLN A 126 -21.08 -33.80 -8.47
C GLN A 126 -22.26 -34.35 -9.27
N SER A 127 -22.40 -35.65 -9.14
CA SER A 127 -23.39 -36.56 -9.71
C SER A 127 -24.82 -36.04 -9.67
N SER A 128 -25.57 -36.42 -10.70
CA SER A 128 -27.03 -36.44 -10.82
C SER A 128 -27.77 -36.46 -9.47
N SER A 129 -28.17 -35.28 -9.02
CA SER A 129 -29.31 -35.06 -8.13
C SER A 129 -29.79 -33.62 -8.38
N LEU A 130 -31.11 -33.46 -8.45
CA LEU A 130 -31.79 -32.34 -9.09
C LEU A 130 -31.35 -30.97 -8.55
N LYS A 131 -30.93 -30.06 -9.46
CA LYS A 131 -30.80 -28.63 -9.15
C LYS A 131 -32.16 -28.09 -8.71
N ARG A 132 -32.27 -27.62 -7.46
CA ARG A 132 -33.34 -26.69 -7.04
C ARG A 132 -32.92 -25.26 -7.38
N PRO A 133 -33.85 -24.38 -7.77
CA PRO A 133 -33.55 -23.02 -8.22
C PRO A 133 -33.25 -22.10 -7.03
N ALA A 134 -32.04 -21.54 -6.97
CA ALA A 134 -31.59 -20.67 -5.88
C ALA A 134 -30.45 -19.73 -6.31
N ASP A 135 -30.55 -19.07 -7.47
CA ASP A 135 -29.40 -18.39 -8.09
C ASP A 135 -29.46 -16.84 -7.97
N VAL A 136 -29.55 -16.29 -6.76
CA VAL A 136 -29.27 -14.85 -6.52
C VAL A 136 -28.06 -14.69 -5.64
N ASN A 137 -26.93 -14.28 -6.22
CA ASN A 137 -25.73 -13.94 -5.47
C ASN A 137 -25.86 -12.55 -4.83
N VAL A 138 -25.95 -12.49 -3.50
CA VAL A 138 -26.16 -11.27 -2.71
C VAL A 138 -24.87 -10.74 -2.07
N SER A 139 -23.68 -11.24 -2.44
CA SER A 139 -22.40 -10.84 -1.83
C SER A 139 -22.20 -9.31 -1.87
N PHE A 140 -22.44 -8.70 -3.04
CA PHE A 140 -22.27 -7.26 -3.21
C PHE A 140 -23.33 -6.44 -2.46
N ASP A 141 -24.57 -6.94 -2.38
CA ASP A 141 -25.65 -6.27 -1.65
C ASP A 141 -25.38 -6.27 -0.14
N VAL A 142 -24.94 -7.40 0.41
CA VAL A 142 -24.55 -7.51 1.82
C VAL A 142 -23.37 -6.58 2.13
N LEU A 143 -22.32 -6.58 1.29
CA LEU A 143 -21.18 -5.65 1.43
C LEU A 143 -21.63 -4.19 1.38
N ARG A 144 -22.50 -3.84 0.43
CA ARG A 144 -23.05 -2.49 0.30
C ARG A 144 -23.83 -2.10 1.55
N ARG A 145 -24.60 -3.01 2.15
CA ARG A 145 -25.31 -2.74 3.41
C ARG A 145 -24.34 -2.48 4.56
N TRP A 146 -23.31 -3.32 4.73
CA TRP A 146 -22.30 -3.11 5.77
C TRP A 146 -21.57 -1.77 5.61
N ARG A 147 -21.16 -1.40 4.39
CA ARG A 147 -20.51 -0.11 4.13
C ARG A 147 -21.42 1.09 4.43
N ASN A 148 -22.71 0.98 4.14
CA ASN A 148 -23.68 2.05 4.36
C ASN A 148 -24.34 2.01 5.74
N LYS A 149 -23.97 1.06 6.61
CA LYS A 149 -24.64 0.79 7.89
C LYS A 149 -24.65 2.00 8.83
N ARG A 150 -23.61 2.84 8.77
CA ARG A 150 -23.52 4.09 9.55
C ARG A 150 -24.19 5.30 8.89
N GLY A 151 -24.70 5.22 7.66
CA GLY A 151 -25.23 6.40 6.96
C GLY A 151 -24.28 7.61 7.01
N LYS A 152 -24.83 8.83 7.04
CA LYS A 152 -24.08 10.08 7.31
C LYS A 152 -24.14 10.48 8.80
N PHE A 153 -23.94 9.53 9.73
CA PHE A 153 -23.87 9.86 11.16
C PHE A 153 -22.48 10.38 11.55
N ALA A 154 -22.41 11.21 12.59
CA ALA A 154 -21.15 11.69 13.16
C ALA A 154 -20.25 10.52 13.57
N ILE A 155 -18.94 10.66 13.36
CA ILE A 155 -17.93 9.70 13.82
C ILE A 155 -18.07 9.57 15.34
N PRO A 156 -18.20 8.34 15.90
CA PRO A 156 -18.19 8.13 17.34
C PRO A 156 -16.98 8.84 17.95
N SER A 157 -17.11 9.41 19.13
CA SER A 157 -16.02 10.13 19.79
C SER A 157 -15.68 9.55 21.16
N THR A 158 -16.54 8.67 21.69
CA THR A 158 -16.35 8.03 23.00
C THR A 158 -16.18 6.52 22.89
N ILE A 159 -15.53 5.94 23.90
CA ILE A 159 -15.40 4.47 24.04
C ILE A 159 -16.76 3.78 24.14
N ALA A 160 -17.73 4.40 24.81
CA ALA A 160 -19.07 3.84 24.96
C ALA A 160 -19.80 3.74 23.61
N GLU A 161 -19.72 4.77 22.78
CA GLU A 161 -20.29 4.76 21.42
C GLU A 161 -19.59 3.73 20.53
N LEU A 162 -18.26 3.67 20.58
CA LEU A 162 -17.47 2.67 19.85
C LEU A 162 -17.84 1.24 20.24
N ARG A 163 -17.96 0.96 21.55
CA ARG A 163 -18.39 -0.34 22.05
C ARG A 163 -19.82 -0.67 21.63
N THR A 164 -20.71 0.32 21.62
CA THR A 164 -22.11 0.15 21.19
C THR A 164 -22.16 -0.20 19.70
N LEU A 165 -21.45 0.55 18.86
CA LEU A 165 -21.31 0.28 17.43
C LEU A 165 -20.73 -1.11 17.19
N MET A 166 -19.59 -1.42 17.82
CA MET A 166 -18.89 -2.70 17.66
C MET A 166 -19.80 -3.89 17.99
N ASN A 167 -20.61 -3.80 19.03
CA ASN A 167 -21.50 -4.89 19.48
C ASN A 167 -22.90 -4.87 18.84
N THR A 168 -23.17 -3.95 17.91
CA THR A 168 -24.48 -3.86 17.24
C THR A 168 -24.82 -5.17 16.52
N PRO A 169 -26.00 -5.78 16.76
CA PRO A 169 -26.48 -6.94 16.02
C PRO A 169 -26.55 -6.72 14.51
N LEU A 170 -26.37 -7.79 13.74
CA LEU A 170 -26.65 -7.76 12.29
C LEU A 170 -28.14 -8.01 12.07
N LEU A 171 -28.75 -7.21 11.20
CA LEU A 171 -30.11 -7.48 10.73
C LEU A 171 -30.11 -8.74 9.85
N GLU A 172 -31.26 -9.40 9.68
CA GLU A 172 -31.34 -10.62 8.86
C GLU A 172 -30.80 -10.44 7.44
N ASN A 173 -31.08 -9.31 6.80
CA ASN A 173 -30.59 -8.99 5.45
C ASN A 173 -29.12 -8.54 5.39
N GLU A 174 -28.47 -8.39 6.54
CA GLU A 174 -27.03 -8.15 6.69
C GLU A 174 -26.26 -9.43 7.03
N LYS A 175 -26.95 -10.53 7.36
CA LYS A 175 -26.33 -11.83 7.62
C LYS A 175 -25.98 -12.54 6.32
N ILE A 176 -24.89 -13.30 6.35
CA ILE A 176 -24.40 -14.06 5.19
C ILE A 176 -25.30 -15.29 5.00
N PRO A 177 -26.03 -15.41 3.87
CA PRO A 177 -26.80 -16.61 3.59
C PRO A 177 -25.86 -17.80 3.35
N LEU A 178 -26.18 -18.93 3.99
CA LEU A 178 -25.56 -20.23 3.78
C LEU A 178 -26.66 -21.25 3.50
N SER A 179 -26.34 -22.26 2.69
CA SER A 179 -27.20 -23.45 2.61
C SER A 179 -27.30 -24.14 3.99
N GLN A 180 -28.40 -24.84 4.25
CA GLN A 180 -28.58 -25.56 5.51
C GLN A 180 -27.41 -26.53 5.78
N THR A 181 -26.94 -27.25 4.75
CA THR A 181 -25.79 -28.16 4.87
C THR A 181 -24.51 -27.47 5.30
N ARG A 182 -24.25 -26.25 4.82
CA ARG A 182 -23.09 -25.45 5.24
C ARG A 182 -23.23 -24.97 6.67
N LEU A 183 -24.43 -24.50 7.05
CA LEU A 183 -24.69 -24.06 8.41
C LEU A 183 -24.56 -25.22 9.42
N ASP A 184 -25.06 -26.40 9.05
CA ASP A 184 -24.90 -27.63 9.83
C ASP A 184 -23.41 -27.98 9.98
N ALA A 185 -22.61 -27.88 8.91
CA ALA A 185 -21.17 -28.12 8.97
C ALA A 185 -20.43 -27.15 9.91
N LEU A 186 -20.93 -25.92 10.10
CA LEU A 186 -20.37 -24.98 11.08
C LEU A 186 -20.70 -25.35 12.52
N VAL A 187 -21.81 -26.05 12.76
CA VAL A 187 -22.27 -26.43 14.11
C VAL A 187 -21.76 -27.82 14.49
N VAL A 188 -21.53 -28.71 13.52
CA VAL A 188 -20.95 -30.03 13.75
C VAL A 188 -19.53 -29.88 14.30
N THR A 189 -19.27 -30.50 15.44
CA THR A 189 -17.94 -30.55 16.08
C THR A 189 -17.31 -31.91 15.80
N ALA A 190 -16.12 -31.92 15.21
CA ALA A 190 -15.36 -33.17 15.06
C ALA A 190 -15.02 -33.74 16.45
N PRO A 191 -14.91 -35.07 16.62
CA PRO A 191 -14.57 -35.67 17.93
C PRO A 191 -13.24 -35.17 18.53
N SER A 192 -12.33 -34.69 17.69
CA SER A 192 -11.04 -34.08 18.09
C SER A 192 -11.16 -32.63 18.59
N GLU A 193 -12.32 -32.00 18.45
CA GLU A 193 -12.54 -30.56 18.69
C GLU A 193 -13.60 -30.30 19.78
N LEU A 194 -13.80 -31.24 20.71
CA LEU A 194 -14.85 -31.20 21.74
C LEU A 194 -14.92 -29.91 22.58
N LEU A 195 -13.87 -29.09 22.60
CA LEU A 195 -13.80 -27.80 23.29
C LEU A 195 -14.22 -26.60 22.42
N ASP A 196 -14.33 -26.75 21.10
CA ASP A 196 -14.76 -25.72 20.13
C ASP A 196 -16.20 -26.00 19.66
N VAL A 197 -17.16 -25.91 20.57
CA VAL A 197 -18.60 -26.09 20.24
C VAL A 197 -19.19 -24.76 19.79
N LEU A 198 -19.78 -24.74 18.58
CA LEU A 198 -20.53 -23.60 18.09
C LEU A 198 -22.03 -23.90 18.15
N THR A 199 -22.81 -23.10 18.86
CA THR A 199 -24.27 -23.23 18.85
C THR A 199 -24.87 -22.61 17.58
N LEU A 200 -26.06 -23.08 17.20
CA LEU A 200 -26.80 -22.48 16.07
C LEU A 200 -27.14 -21.00 16.33
N GLU A 201 -27.41 -20.62 17.59
CA GLU A 201 -27.67 -19.22 17.96
C GLU A 201 -26.44 -18.34 17.71
N GLU A 202 -25.25 -18.80 18.10
CA GLU A 202 -23.99 -18.08 17.85
C GLU A 202 -23.67 -17.98 16.35
N ALA A 203 -23.86 -19.07 15.60
CA ALA A 203 -23.71 -19.08 14.16
C ALA A 203 -24.67 -18.07 13.49
N ASN A 204 -25.92 -18.03 13.96
CA ASN A 204 -26.96 -17.14 13.47
C ASN A 204 -26.73 -15.66 13.79
N THR A 205 -25.70 -15.31 14.56
CA THR A 205 -25.34 -13.90 14.76
C THR A 205 -24.68 -13.27 13.52
N LEU A 206 -24.11 -14.09 12.63
CA LEU A 206 -23.45 -13.66 11.40
C LEU A 206 -24.02 -14.33 10.15
N PHE A 207 -24.36 -15.62 10.25
CA PHE A 207 -24.90 -16.40 9.15
C PHE A 207 -26.42 -16.52 9.25
N ARG A 208 -27.07 -16.90 8.16
CA ARG A 208 -28.47 -17.33 8.16
C ARG A 208 -28.68 -18.44 7.14
N SER A 209 -29.66 -19.31 7.37
CA SER A 209 -30.04 -20.32 6.39
C SER A 209 -30.78 -19.66 5.23
N SER A 210 -30.38 -19.97 3.99
CA SER A 210 -31.12 -19.60 2.78
C SER A 210 -30.94 -20.66 1.71
N ASP A 211 -32.06 -21.07 1.13
CA ASP A 211 -32.12 -21.97 -0.03
C ASP A 211 -32.38 -21.19 -1.33
N SER A 212 -32.30 -19.86 -1.32
CA SER A 212 -32.66 -19.00 -2.47
C SER A 212 -31.64 -17.92 -2.81
N GLU A 213 -30.75 -17.60 -1.85
CA GLU A 213 -29.70 -16.61 -1.99
C GLU A 213 -28.35 -17.27 -1.68
N ASP A 214 -27.34 -16.95 -2.48
CA ASP A 214 -25.96 -17.32 -2.20
C ASP A 214 -25.14 -16.06 -1.91
N ALA A 215 -24.07 -16.19 -1.13
CA ALA A 215 -23.10 -15.11 -0.96
C ALA A 215 -21.70 -15.64 -1.17
N THR A 216 -21.45 -16.27 -2.33
CA THR A 216 -20.24 -17.06 -2.62
C THR A 216 -18.92 -16.41 -2.15
N LEU A 217 -18.72 -15.11 -2.39
CA LEU A 217 -17.51 -14.38 -1.97
C LEU A 217 -17.41 -14.30 -0.43
N LEU A 218 -18.50 -13.92 0.22
CA LEU A 218 -18.55 -13.75 1.67
C LEU A 218 -18.54 -15.10 2.38
N GLU A 219 -19.25 -16.09 1.86
CA GLU A 219 -19.16 -17.48 2.30
C GLU A 219 -17.69 -17.93 2.27
N THR A 220 -17.01 -17.81 1.13
CA THR A 220 -15.61 -18.27 1.00
C THR A 220 -14.69 -17.68 2.06
N ILE A 221 -14.85 -16.40 2.38
CA ILE A 221 -13.95 -15.70 3.32
C ILE A 221 -14.38 -15.95 4.77
N PHE A 222 -15.64 -15.69 5.11
CA PHE A 222 -16.12 -15.75 6.48
C PHE A 222 -16.33 -17.19 6.96
N PHE A 223 -16.71 -18.12 6.07
CA PHE A 223 -16.77 -19.55 6.41
C PHE A 223 -15.36 -20.10 6.66
N THR A 224 -14.39 -19.79 5.78
CA THR A 224 -13.00 -20.20 5.98
C THR A 224 -12.45 -19.64 7.30
N ALA A 225 -12.65 -18.34 7.57
CA ALA A 225 -12.22 -17.73 8.83
C ALA A 225 -12.86 -18.42 10.06
N ALA A 226 -14.18 -18.69 10.02
CA ALA A 226 -14.85 -19.45 11.07
C ALA A 226 -14.28 -20.87 11.21
N PHE A 227 -13.93 -21.55 10.12
CA PHE A 227 -13.52 -22.97 10.15
C PHE A 227 -12.01 -23.18 10.35
N THR A 228 -11.18 -22.15 10.16
CA THR A 228 -9.72 -22.30 10.25
C THR A 228 -9.33 -22.72 11.67
N CYS A 229 -8.71 -23.89 11.79
CA CYS A 229 -8.26 -24.43 13.07
C CYS A 229 -7.18 -23.52 13.68
N PRO A 230 -7.25 -23.23 15.00
CA PRO A 230 -6.20 -22.48 15.67
C PRO A 230 -4.88 -23.28 15.68
N PRO A 231 -3.72 -22.60 15.61
CA PRO A 231 -2.43 -23.25 15.78
C PRO A 231 -2.26 -23.89 17.17
N PRO A 232 -1.29 -24.82 17.35
CA PRO A 232 -0.99 -25.38 18.65
C PRO A 232 -0.65 -24.30 19.69
N SER A 233 -1.08 -24.51 20.93
CA SER A 233 -0.90 -23.54 22.03
C SER A 233 0.55 -23.20 22.39
N LYS A 234 1.54 -23.92 21.86
CA LYS A 234 2.98 -23.65 22.01
C LYS A 234 3.66 -23.29 20.69
N GLY A 235 2.89 -22.85 19.69
CA GLY A 235 3.40 -22.43 18.39
C GLY A 235 4.25 -21.16 18.46
N THR A 236 5.18 -21.03 17.53
CA THR A 236 5.91 -19.77 17.30
C THR A 236 4.98 -18.72 16.70
N GLU A 237 5.32 -17.43 16.77
CA GLU A 237 4.58 -16.35 16.12
C GLU A 237 4.29 -16.65 14.63
N GLU A 238 5.28 -17.17 13.90
CA GLU A 238 5.15 -17.54 12.49
C GLU A 238 4.05 -18.58 12.24
N SER A 239 3.79 -19.47 13.20
CA SER A 239 2.72 -20.48 13.08
C SER A 239 1.32 -19.86 13.15
N TYR A 240 1.18 -18.64 13.69
CA TYR A 240 -0.09 -17.93 13.81
C TYR A 240 -0.38 -16.99 12.64
N HIS A 241 0.60 -16.62 11.80
CA HIS A 241 0.40 -15.65 10.72
C HIS A 241 -0.75 -16.01 9.78
N VAL A 242 -0.81 -17.27 9.31
CA VAL A 242 -1.92 -17.73 8.44
C VAL A 242 -3.25 -17.59 9.16
N PHE A 243 -3.30 -17.99 10.44
CA PHE A 243 -4.52 -17.96 11.24
C PHE A 243 -5.03 -16.53 11.49
N TRP A 244 -4.14 -15.58 11.82
CA TRP A 244 -4.47 -14.16 11.94
C TRP A 244 -4.86 -13.56 10.58
N ASP A 245 -4.20 -13.96 9.49
CA ASP A 245 -4.53 -13.48 8.15
C ASP A 245 -5.94 -13.91 7.70
N GLU A 246 -6.34 -15.16 7.95
CA GLU A 246 -7.72 -15.62 7.66
C GLU A 246 -8.76 -14.84 8.48
N ASN A 247 -8.49 -14.56 9.76
CA ASN A 247 -9.46 -13.97 10.69
C ASN A 247 -9.51 -12.44 10.70
N ILE A 248 -8.46 -11.78 10.24
CA ILE A 248 -8.30 -10.32 10.31
C ILE A 248 -8.02 -9.77 8.91
N CYS A 249 -6.89 -10.13 8.32
CA CYS A 249 -6.39 -9.53 7.08
C CYS A 249 -7.37 -9.69 5.92
N LYS A 250 -7.84 -10.93 5.65
CA LYS A 250 -8.78 -11.21 4.55
C LYS A 250 -10.17 -10.63 4.80
N VAL A 251 -10.62 -10.64 6.06
CA VAL A 251 -11.90 -10.07 6.48
C VAL A 251 -11.89 -8.56 6.26
N VAL A 252 -10.87 -7.83 6.72
CA VAL A 252 -10.77 -6.38 6.51
C VAL A 252 -10.63 -6.04 5.03
N GLN A 253 -9.86 -6.81 4.26
CA GLN A 253 -9.71 -6.61 2.80
C GLN A 253 -11.02 -6.70 2.03
N VAL A 254 -11.89 -7.67 2.33
CA VAL A 254 -13.19 -7.77 1.63
C VAL A 254 -14.15 -6.66 2.04
N LEU A 255 -14.07 -6.21 3.29
CA LEU A 255 -14.88 -5.09 3.79
C LEU A 255 -14.48 -3.77 3.12
N VAL A 256 -13.17 -3.52 2.97
CA VAL A 256 -12.59 -2.29 2.41
C VAL A 256 -11.63 -2.61 1.26
N PRO A 257 -12.13 -2.91 0.04
CA PRO A 257 -11.31 -3.39 -1.07
C PRO A 257 -10.38 -2.32 -1.68
N SER A 258 -10.59 -1.05 -1.36
CA SER A 258 -9.68 0.05 -1.73
C SER A 258 -8.42 0.08 -0.85
N GLY A 259 -8.43 -0.60 0.29
CA GLY A 259 -7.28 -0.67 1.19
C GLY A 259 -6.31 -1.79 0.82
N ARG A 260 -5.05 -1.63 1.24
CA ARG A 260 -4.00 -2.65 1.10
C ARG A 260 -3.44 -3.06 2.46
N PRO A 261 -3.35 -4.36 2.76
CA PRO A 261 -2.66 -4.82 3.95
C PRO A 261 -1.14 -4.68 3.77
N ILE A 262 -0.46 -4.39 4.85
CA ILE A 262 0.98 -4.49 4.98
C ILE A 262 1.32 -5.40 6.15
N ARG A 263 2.40 -6.16 5.97
CA ARG A 263 2.94 -7.09 6.95
C ARG A 263 4.39 -6.73 7.17
N ASN A 264 4.81 -6.71 8.43
CA ASN A 264 6.22 -6.55 8.74
C ASN A 264 6.98 -7.82 8.36
N SER A 265 7.55 -7.85 7.15
CA SER A 265 8.30 -9.03 6.72
C SER A 265 9.61 -9.12 7.51
N SER A 266 9.87 -10.27 8.09
CA SER A 266 11.06 -10.60 8.87
C SER A 266 12.40 -10.52 8.11
N LYS A 267 12.36 -10.10 6.83
CA LYS A 267 13.49 -10.01 5.88
C LYS A 267 14.63 -9.07 6.33
N HIS A 268 14.35 -8.08 7.18
CA HIS A 268 15.37 -7.16 7.68
C HIS A 268 15.23 -6.99 9.20
N THR A 269 16.16 -7.57 9.95
CA THR A 269 16.17 -7.52 11.43
C THR A 269 16.19 -6.08 11.97
N ALA A 270 16.79 -5.14 11.23
CA ALA A 270 16.85 -3.72 11.58
C ALA A 270 15.48 -3.01 11.56
N THR A 271 14.52 -3.45 10.72
CA THR A 271 13.21 -2.80 10.58
C THR A 271 12.11 -3.46 11.40
N ARG A 272 12.36 -4.66 11.97
CA ARG A 272 11.34 -5.43 12.70
C ARG A 272 10.67 -4.65 13.83
N LYS A 273 11.40 -3.78 14.52
CA LYS A 273 10.86 -3.03 15.67
C LYS A 273 10.22 -1.68 15.31
N LEU A 274 10.21 -1.29 14.03
CA LEU A 274 9.86 0.08 13.63
C LEU A 274 8.49 0.19 12.95
N ARG A 275 7.85 -0.94 12.64
CA ARG A 275 6.54 -1.02 11.98
C ARG A 275 5.59 -1.89 12.81
N PRO A 276 4.27 -1.67 12.72
CA PRO A 276 3.34 -2.64 13.26
C PRO A 276 3.44 -3.95 12.48
N ASP A 277 3.20 -5.07 13.17
CA ASP A 277 3.22 -6.40 12.53
C ASP A 277 2.18 -6.52 11.42
N PHE A 278 1.05 -5.84 11.61
CA PHE A 278 0.00 -5.64 10.63
C PHE A 278 -0.38 -4.16 10.51
N GLY A 279 -0.55 -3.70 9.27
CA GLY A 279 -1.17 -2.42 8.97
C GLY A 279 -2.16 -2.56 7.83
N PHE A 280 -3.19 -1.73 7.81
CA PHE A 280 -4.15 -1.65 6.72
C PHE A 280 -4.14 -0.23 6.19
N LEU A 281 -3.60 -0.07 4.98
CA LEU A 281 -3.41 1.23 4.36
C LEU A 281 -4.56 1.58 3.45
N LEU A 282 -5.07 2.80 3.56
CA LEU A 282 -6.15 3.35 2.75
C LEU A 282 -5.74 4.79 2.38
N ASP A 283 -5.76 5.11 1.08
CA ASP A 283 -5.21 6.36 0.54
C ASP A 283 -3.81 6.71 1.10
N ASN A 284 -2.93 5.71 1.12
CA ASN A 284 -1.55 5.79 1.64
C ASN A 284 -1.41 6.14 3.14
N ARG A 285 -2.48 6.02 3.92
CA ARG A 285 -2.52 6.26 5.36
C ARG A 285 -2.94 5.00 6.12
N CYS A 286 -2.58 4.87 7.39
CA CYS A 286 -2.80 3.65 8.17
C CYS A 286 -3.88 3.83 9.27
N PRO A 287 -5.20 3.77 8.96
CA PRO A 287 -6.27 3.90 9.96
C PRO A 287 -6.43 2.68 10.87
N PHE A 288 -5.89 1.52 10.49
CA PHE A 288 -6.01 0.28 11.24
C PHE A 288 -4.67 -0.46 11.28
N ARG A 289 -4.23 -0.86 12.47
CA ARG A 289 -2.93 -1.49 12.72
C ARG A 289 -2.99 -2.50 13.86
N GLY A 290 -2.05 -3.43 13.91
CA GLY A 290 -1.96 -4.38 15.02
C GLY A 290 -0.57 -4.91 15.28
N GLU A 291 -0.38 -5.34 16.53
CA GLU A 291 0.80 -6.06 17.00
C GLU A 291 0.40 -7.49 17.37
N GLU A 292 1.22 -8.45 16.96
CA GLU A 292 0.89 -9.86 17.05
C GLU A 292 2.03 -10.62 17.72
N ARG A 293 1.68 -11.44 18.72
CA ARG A 293 2.67 -12.22 19.47
C ARG A 293 2.23 -13.66 19.61
N GLY A 294 3.18 -14.57 19.46
CA GLY A 294 2.98 -15.99 19.77
C GLY A 294 2.68 -16.21 21.25
N SER A 295 2.07 -17.34 21.58
CA SER A 295 1.64 -17.68 22.95
C SER A 295 2.78 -17.86 23.97
N MET A 296 4.01 -18.05 23.48
CA MET A 296 5.21 -18.26 24.31
C MET A 296 6.08 -17.01 24.42
N ASN A 297 5.65 -15.86 23.88
CA ASN A 297 6.39 -14.61 23.96
C ASN A 297 5.88 -13.78 25.15
N ASP A 298 6.80 -13.34 26.02
CA ASP A 298 6.50 -12.55 27.21
C ASP A 298 6.43 -11.03 26.94
N GLU A 299 6.72 -10.60 25.71
CA GLU A 299 6.55 -9.20 25.29
C GLU A 299 5.07 -8.79 25.30
N ASP A 300 4.77 -7.59 25.82
CA ASP A 300 3.42 -7.03 25.81
C ASP A 300 3.12 -6.36 24.45
N PRO A 301 2.29 -6.96 23.57
CA PRO A 301 2.00 -6.38 22.26
C PRO A 301 1.23 -5.05 22.37
N ARG A 302 0.51 -4.80 23.48
CA ARG A 302 -0.13 -3.50 23.72
C ARG A 302 0.92 -2.42 24.01
N ALA A 303 1.94 -2.76 24.79
CA ALA A 303 3.03 -1.83 25.08
C ALA A 303 3.83 -1.50 23.81
N GLU A 304 4.09 -2.49 22.96
CA GLU A 304 4.76 -2.29 21.68
C GLU A 304 3.95 -1.42 20.72
N LEU A 305 2.62 -1.65 20.64
CA LEU A 305 1.71 -0.83 19.85
C LEU A 305 1.79 0.65 20.28
N SER A 306 1.99 0.92 21.57
CA SER A 306 2.21 2.27 22.09
C SER A 306 3.61 2.82 21.78
N GLN A 307 4.66 1.99 21.88
CA GLN A 307 6.05 2.40 21.67
C GLN A 307 6.36 2.77 20.22
N LYS A 308 5.79 2.04 19.25
CA LYS A 308 5.97 2.27 17.81
C LYS A 308 5.16 3.46 17.27
N PHE A 309 4.33 4.07 18.11
CA PHE A 309 3.37 5.06 17.70
C PHE A 309 3.84 6.48 18.03
N ASN A 310 3.68 7.39 17.07
CA ASN A 310 3.78 8.82 17.32
C ASN A 310 2.52 9.49 16.73
N TRP A 311 1.81 10.27 17.53
CA TRP A 311 0.52 10.80 17.13
C TRP A 311 0.68 11.97 16.17
N ASP A 312 0.24 11.75 14.94
CA ASP A 312 0.50 12.69 13.85
C ASP A 312 -0.61 12.67 12.80
N TYR A 313 -1.86 12.64 13.29
CA TYR A 313 -3.06 12.44 12.46
C TYR A 313 -4.03 13.64 12.51
N GLY A 314 -3.53 14.82 12.89
CA GLY A 314 -4.34 16.05 12.88
C GLY A 314 -5.56 15.98 13.81
N SER A 315 -6.73 16.29 13.27
CA SER A 315 -8.02 16.35 14.01
C SER A 315 -8.73 15.00 14.15
N VAL A 316 -8.11 13.90 13.73
CA VAL A 316 -8.67 12.55 13.87
C VAL A 316 -8.94 12.25 15.36
N PRO A 317 -10.12 11.71 15.74
CA PRO A 317 -10.44 11.48 17.16
C PRO A 317 -9.69 10.29 17.77
N TYR A 318 -9.47 9.24 16.98
CA TYR A 318 -8.72 8.04 17.34
C TYR A 318 -8.33 7.28 16.06
N LEU A 319 -7.37 6.36 16.17
CA LEU A 319 -7.18 5.29 15.20
C LEU A 319 -7.73 3.98 15.74
N LEU A 320 -8.07 3.06 14.84
CA LEU A 320 -8.45 1.70 15.23
C LEU A 320 -7.21 0.82 15.25
N GLY A 321 -7.22 -0.20 16.09
CA GLY A 321 -6.20 -1.23 16.05
C GLY A 321 -6.58 -2.47 16.80
N TYR A 322 -5.64 -3.39 16.91
CA TYR A 322 -5.75 -4.57 17.76
C TYR A 322 -4.40 -4.99 18.29
N TYR A 323 -4.42 -5.88 19.27
CA TYR A 323 -3.23 -6.65 19.62
C TYR A 323 -3.62 -8.10 19.89
N CYS A 324 -2.69 -9.02 19.61
CA CYS A 324 -2.89 -10.46 19.75
C CYS A 324 -1.80 -11.11 20.61
N THR A 325 -2.21 -12.02 21.49
CA THR A 325 -1.32 -12.97 22.18
C THR A 325 -1.84 -14.39 21.93
N GLY A 326 -1.19 -15.11 21.02
CA GLY A 326 -1.70 -16.37 20.47
C GLY A 326 -3.07 -16.17 19.82
N THR A 327 -4.08 -16.88 20.32
CA THR A 327 -5.47 -16.76 19.85
C THR A 327 -6.27 -15.64 20.51
N LYS A 328 -5.77 -15.02 21.58
CA LYS A 328 -6.48 -13.96 22.29
C LYS A 328 -6.31 -12.64 21.56
N LEU A 329 -7.39 -12.13 20.97
CA LEU A 329 -7.42 -10.87 20.24
C LEU A 329 -8.14 -9.80 21.06
N THR A 330 -7.55 -8.60 21.12
CA THR A 330 -8.19 -7.41 21.70
C THR A 330 -8.24 -6.29 20.69
N VAL A 331 -9.44 -5.81 20.36
CA VAL A 331 -9.65 -4.62 19.52
C VAL A 331 -9.52 -3.37 20.39
N VAL A 332 -8.83 -2.35 19.91
CA VAL A 332 -8.53 -1.12 20.63
C VAL A 332 -8.86 0.12 19.82
N ALA A 333 -9.07 1.22 20.54
CA ALA A 333 -9.02 2.57 20.00
C ALA A 333 -7.76 3.26 20.54
N ILE A 334 -7.01 3.89 19.65
CA ILE A 334 -5.76 4.59 19.94
C ILE A 334 -6.06 6.09 19.88
N PHE A 335 -5.97 6.79 21.00
CA PHE A 335 -6.23 8.22 21.10
C PHE A 335 -4.94 9.01 21.13
N LYS A 336 -5.06 10.30 20.79
CA LYS A 336 -3.99 11.27 20.97
C LYS A 336 -3.47 11.25 22.42
N PRO A 337 -2.16 11.50 22.63
CA PRO A 337 -1.60 11.65 23.96
C PRO A 337 -2.34 12.72 24.78
N GLU A 338 -2.46 12.48 26.08
CA GLU A 338 -2.87 13.52 27.04
C GLU A 338 -1.81 14.63 27.10
N GLN A 339 -2.22 15.83 27.55
CA GLN A 339 -1.27 16.94 27.70
C GLN A 339 -0.09 16.54 28.59
N GLY A 340 1.13 16.67 28.04
CA GLY A 340 2.37 16.31 28.73
C GLY A 340 2.85 14.87 28.53
N SER A 341 2.10 14.02 27.82
CA SER A 341 2.55 12.69 27.38
C SER A 341 2.96 12.70 25.91
N LEU A 342 4.01 11.96 25.56
CA LEU A 342 4.38 11.66 24.17
C LEU A 342 3.71 10.38 23.66
N LYS A 343 3.18 9.54 24.56
CA LYS A 343 2.62 8.23 24.21
C LYS A 343 1.11 8.31 23.98
N PRO A 344 0.58 7.60 22.98
CA PRO A 344 -0.86 7.54 22.77
C PRO A 344 -1.57 6.80 23.91
N GLN A 345 -2.84 7.14 24.12
CA GLN A 345 -3.71 6.41 25.03
C GLN A 345 -4.38 5.25 24.27
N ILE A 346 -4.14 4.02 24.69
CA ILE A 346 -4.71 2.82 24.07
C ILE A 346 -5.82 2.26 24.95
N GLU A 347 -7.05 2.34 24.48
CA GLU A 347 -8.25 1.89 25.19
C GLU A 347 -8.82 0.62 24.57
N ASN A 348 -9.10 -0.38 25.41
CA ASN A 348 -9.63 -1.66 24.97
C ASN A 348 -11.13 -1.55 24.66
N LEU A 349 -11.53 -1.87 23.43
CA LEU A 349 -12.94 -1.92 23.05
C LEU A 349 -13.56 -3.27 23.43
N GLY A 350 -12.87 -4.37 23.16
CA GLY A 350 -13.30 -5.71 23.51
C GLY A 350 -12.24 -6.76 23.24
N THR A 351 -12.33 -7.88 23.98
CA THR A 351 -11.43 -9.03 23.85
C THR A 351 -12.23 -10.28 23.49
N VAL A 352 -11.66 -11.11 22.64
CA VAL A 352 -12.24 -12.39 22.19
C VAL A 352 -11.15 -13.44 22.04
N ASP A 353 -11.50 -14.71 22.27
CA ASP A 353 -10.60 -15.83 22.01
C ASP A 353 -10.93 -16.46 20.65
N LEU A 354 -10.03 -16.26 19.69
CA LEU A 354 -10.15 -16.81 18.34
C LEU A 354 -9.96 -18.33 18.31
N SER A 355 -9.55 -18.99 19.40
CA SER A 355 -9.47 -20.45 19.47
C SER A 355 -10.83 -21.10 19.23
N THR A 356 -11.91 -20.39 19.56
CA THR A 356 -13.30 -20.83 19.38
C THR A 356 -13.93 -20.26 18.10
N ARG A 357 -14.77 -21.05 17.42
CA ARG A 357 -15.62 -20.62 16.29
C ARG A 357 -16.49 -19.43 16.67
N ALA A 358 -17.11 -19.47 17.85
CA ALA A 358 -17.94 -18.38 18.35
C ALA A 358 -17.14 -17.08 18.50
N GLY A 359 -15.89 -17.17 18.99
CA GLY A 359 -14.98 -16.04 19.07
C GLY A 359 -14.58 -15.47 17.72
N ARG A 360 -14.28 -16.34 16.73
CA ARG A 360 -13.98 -15.92 15.35
C ARG A 360 -15.18 -15.21 14.71
N ILE A 361 -16.39 -15.75 14.87
CA ILE A 361 -17.63 -15.12 14.39
C ILE A 361 -17.86 -13.75 15.04
N LYS A 362 -17.65 -13.65 16.36
CA LYS A 362 -17.76 -12.38 17.08
C LYS A 362 -16.75 -11.34 16.58
N ASN A 363 -15.50 -11.73 16.35
CA ASN A 363 -14.47 -10.84 15.76
C ASN A 363 -14.88 -10.35 14.37
N MET A 364 -15.35 -11.25 13.50
CA MET A 364 -15.81 -10.87 12.16
C MET A 364 -16.95 -9.86 12.20
N ARG A 365 -17.89 -10.01 13.14
CA ARG A 365 -18.96 -9.02 13.36
C ARG A 365 -18.43 -7.67 13.86
N TRP A 366 -17.45 -7.68 14.76
CA TRP A 366 -16.78 -6.45 15.20
C TRP A 366 -16.13 -5.72 14.03
N LEU A 367 -15.39 -6.44 13.18
CA LEU A 367 -14.75 -5.88 11.99
C LEU A 367 -15.78 -5.35 10.99
N ILE A 368 -16.89 -6.07 10.76
CA ILE A 368 -18.01 -5.60 9.92
C ILE A 368 -18.51 -4.24 10.43
N ASN A 369 -18.83 -4.14 11.73
CA ASN A 369 -19.41 -2.93 12.31
C ASN A 369 -18.42 -1.75 12.38
N LEU A 370 -17.12 -2.01 12.53
CA LEU A 370 -16.09 -0.98 12.63
C LEU A 370 -15.53 -0.54 11.27
N SER A 371 -15.55 -1.41 10.26
CA SER A 371 -14.95 -1.14 8.94
C SER A 371 -15.41 0.16 8.24
N PRO A 372 -16.68 0.62 8.37
CA PRO A 372 -17.09 1.89 7.76
C PRO A 372 -16.35 3.11 8.32
N LEU A 373 -15.81 3.01 9.55
CA LEU A 373 -15.03 4.11 10.15
C LEU A 373 -13.68 4.30 9.46
N LEU A 374 -13.14 3.30 8.76
CA LEU A 374 -11.79 3.38 8.23
C LEU A 374 -11.64 4.51 7.20
N GLN A 375 -12.61 4.67 6.29
CA GLN A 375 -12.60 5.78 5.34
C GLN A 375 -12.87 7.12 6.04
N ASP A 376 -13.87 7.18 6.93
CA ASP A 376 -14.18 8.40 7.68
C ASP A 376 -12.97 8.94 8.47
N LEU A 377 -12.17 8.06 9.08
CA LEU A 377 -10.95 8.44 9.78
C LEU A 377 -9.88 8.94 8.81
N VAL A 378 -9.73 8.28 7.65
CA VAL A 378 -8.78 8.67 6.59
C VAL A 378 -9.13 10.02 5.98
N ASP A 379 -10.42 10.32 5.80
CA ASP A 379 -10.90 11.59 5.27
C ASP A 379 -10.59 12.77 6.22
N LEU A 380 -10.45 12.50 7.53
CA LEU A 380 -10.03 13.49 8.52
C LEU A 380 -8.51 13.62 8.67
N MET A 381 -7.72 12.67 8.14
CA MET A 381 -6.26 12.72 8.25
C MET A 381 -5.69 13.80 7.31
N PRO A 382 -4.65 14.54 7.74
CA PRO A 382 -3.95 15.45 6.84
C PRO A 382 -3.34 14.68 5.66
N SER A 383 -3.33 15.31 4.49
CA SER A 383 -2.61 14.80 3.32
C SER A 383 -1.11 14.93 3.58
N ARG A 384 -0.41 13.80 3.65
CA ARG A 384 1.01 13.70 3.98
C ARG A 384 1.67 12.60 3.16
N GLU A 385 2.98 12.48 3.29
CA GLU A 385 3.74 11.39 2.68
C GLU A 385 3.24 10.02 3.17
N PRO A 386 3.20 9.01 2.28
CA PRO A 386 2.75 7.68 2.62
C PRO A 386 3.44 7.08 3.85
N GLU A 387 2.64 6.57 4.80
CA GLU A 387 3.16 5.80 5.93
C GLU A 387 3.39 4.34 5.50
N PHE A 388 4.52 3.76 5.94
CA PHE A 388 4.87 2.34 5.71
C PHE A 388 4.91 1.89 4.24
N THR A 389 5.11 2.85 3.34
CA THR A 389 5.13 2.61 1.90
C THR A 389 6.47 3.05 1.36
N PRO A 390 7.26 2.14 0.76
CA PRO A 390 8.50 2.51 0.10
C PRO A 390 8.22 3.51 -1.03
N MET A 391 8.93 4.63 -1.01
CA MET A 391 8.98 5.63 -2.06
C MET A 391 10.29 5.42 -2.81
N GLU A 392 10.20 5.20 -4.11
CA GLU A 392 11.37 5.02 -4.98
C GLU A 392 12.08 6.38 -5.17
N GLY A 393 13.38 6.40 -4.94
CA GLY A 393 14.29 7.50 -5.28
C GLY A 393 15.42 6.99 -6.17
N ASP A 394 16.26 7.89 -6.66
CA ASP A 394 17.26 7.57 -7.69
C ASP A 394 18.28 6.50 -7.26
N ASN A 395 18.70 6.54 -5.99
CA ASN A 395 19.73 5.64 -5.44
C ASN A 395 19.25 4.81 -4.25
N CYS A 396 18.07 5.11 -3.71
CA CYS A 396 17.53 4.45 -2.54
C CYS A 396 16.00 4.46 -2.53
N THR A 397 15.41 3.52 -1.80
CA THR A 397 14.00 3.59 -1.42
C THR A 397 13.88 4.20 -0.03
N VAL A 398 12.97 5.16 0.14
CA VAL A 398 12.69 5.83 1.41
C VAL A 398 11.35 5.35 1.96
N GLU A 399 11.32 4.95 3.22
CA GLU A 399 10.08 4.58 3.91
C GLU A 399 9.95 5.32 5.24
N LEU A 400 8.75 5.83 5.51
CA LEU A 400 8.43 6.55 6.73
C LEU A 400 7.64 5.68 7.71
N THR A 401 8.13 5.56 8.94
CA THR A 401 7.42 4.93 10.06
C THR A 401 6.92 5.99 11.04
N GLY A 402 6.24 5.63 12.14
CA GLY A 402 5.76 6.63 13.11
C GLY A 402 6.83 7.62 13.59
N GLN A 403 8.06 7.13 13.81
CA GLN A 403 9.16 7.90 14.42
C GLN A 403 10.43 8.00 13.56
N HIS A 404 10.60 7.13 12.57
CA HIS A 404 11.88 6.97 11.87
C HIS A 404 11.72 7.12 10.34
N VAL A 405 12.83 7.46 9.69
CA VAL A 405 13.00 7.42 8.24
C VAL A 405 13.94 6.26 7.92
N ILE A 406 13.50 5.33 7.09
CA ILE A 406 14.27 4.18 6.65
C ILE A 406 14.70 4.44 5.22
N LYS A 407 16.01 4.62 4.98
CA LYS A 407 16.57 4.66 3.63
C LYS A 407 17.25 3.32 3.33
N ARG A 408 16.92 2.70 2.21
CA ARG A 408 17.54 1.48 1.72
C ARG A 408 18.20 1.75 0.37
N TYR A 409 19.52 1.67 0.33
CA TYR A 409 20.29 1.94 -0.87
C TYR A 409 20.27 0.73 -1.81
N THR A 410 19.94 0.97 -3.07
CA THR A 410 19.79 -0.06 -4.11
C THR A 410 20.85 0.07 -5.21
N CYS A 411 21.67 1.13 -5.14
CA CYS A 411 22.76 1.40 -6.08
C CYS A 411 23.95 0.45 -5.88
N SER A 412 24.75 0.27 -6.94
CA SER A 412 25.91 -0.65 -6.92
C SER A 412 27.01 -0.26 -5.93
N ASP A 413 27.08 1.02 -5.56
CA ASP A 413 28.03 1.60 -4.61
C ASP A 413 27.44 1.78 -3.20
N ALA A 414 26.30 1.16 -2.88
CA ALA A 414 25.59 1.30 -1.61
C ALA A 414 26.49 1.16 -0.38
N LEU A 415 27.40 0.18 -0.36
CA LEU A 415 28.35 -0.02 0.74
C LEU A 415 29.27 1.19 0.97
N GLN A 416 29.75 1.82 -0.11
CA GLN A 416 30.62 3.00 -0.02
C GLN A 416 29.84 4.22 0.48
N LYS A 417 28.62 4.42 -0.01
CA LYS A 417 27.70 5.48 0.45
C LYS A 417 27.37 5.32 1.93
N ILE A 418 27.06 4.10 2.37
CA ILE A 418 26.76 3.81 3.77
C ILE A 418 27.97 4.03 4.67
N GLU A 419 29.17 3.62 4.24
CA GLU A 419 30.39 3.87 5.00
C GLU A 419 30.72 5.36 5.07
N HIS A 420 30.50 6.11 3.99
CA HIS A 420 30.59 7.56 3.99
C HIS A 420 29.63 8.19 5.01
N LEU A 421 28.34 7.84 4.93
CA LEU A 421 27.32 8.36 5.85
C LEU A 421 27.59 7.99 7.31
N LYS A 422 28.07 6.78 7.61
CA LYS A 422 28.50 6.40 8.97
C LYS A 422 29.51 7.40 9.53
N ASN A 423 30.53 7.73 8.75
CA ASN A 423 31.58 8.66 9.16
C ASN A 423 31.04 10.07 9.35
N ILE A 424 30.15 10.53 8.47
CA ILE A 424 29.50 11.85 8.59
C ILE A 424 28.63 11.91 9.85
N TYR A 425 27.69 11.00 10.04
CA TYR A 425 26.80 11.01 11.20
C TYR A 425 27.53 10.79 12.53
N HIS A 426 28.59 9.98 12.54
CA HIS A 426 29.46 9.86 13.71
C HIS A 426 30.05 11.22 14.08
N TRP A 427 30.62 11.93 13.10
CA TRP A 427 31.19 13.25 13.30
C TRP A 427 30.14 14.30 13.73
N LEU A 428 28.94 14.32 13.11
CA LEU A 428 27.84 15.21 13.51
C LEU A 428 27.44 14.99 14.98
N THR A 429 27.43 13.73 15.42
CA THR A 429 27.12 13.35 16.81
C THR A 429 28.21 13.82 17.77
N GLU A 430 29.49 13.58 17.45
CA GLU A 430 30.63 14.01 18.27
C GLU A 430 30.65 15.53 18.45
N MET A 431 30.39 16.27 17.37
CA MET A 431 30.37 17.73 17.37
C MET A 431 29.08 18.33 17.93
N ARG A 432 28.08 17.50 18.26
CA ARG A 432 26.76 17.91 18.77
C ARG A 432 26.11 18.96 17.87
N VAL A 433 26.13 18.71 16.56
CA VAL A 433 25.55 19.62 15.57
C VAL A 433 24.05 19.77 15.85
N PRO A 434 23.51 21.00 15.98
CA PRO A 434 22.10 21.22 16.25
C PRO A 434 21.26 21.02 14.98
N ASN A 435 19.94 20.92 15.14
CA ASN A 435 18.95 20.94 14.05
C ASN A 435 19.31 20.03 12.86
N THR A 436 19.75 18.81 13.12
CA THR A 436 19.99 17.78 12.11
C THR A 436 19.37 16.46 12.54
N ASP A 437 19.12 15.57 11.60
CA ASP A 437 18.84 14.17 11.90
C ASP A 437 20.09 13.41 12.37
N SER A 438 19.87 12.19 12.87
CA SER A 438 20.87 11.32 13.45
C SER A 438 20.56 9.86 13.15
N VAL A 439 21.59 9.00 13.22
CA VAL A 439 21.43 7.57 13.00
C VAL A 439 20.83 6.89 14.22
N HIS A 440 19.70 6.22 14.02
CA HIS A 440 19.14 5.28 15.00
C HIS A 440 19.84 3.92 14.91
N CYS A 441 19.92 3.36 13.70
CA CYS A 441 20.67 2.13 13.44
C CYS A 441 21.12 2.07 11.98
N ILE A 442 22.15 1.26 11.72
CA ILE A 442 22.75 1.11 10.39
C ILE A 442 23.11 -0.35 10.12
N SER A 443 22.98 -0.76 8.87
CA SER A 443 23.35 -2.07 8.34
C SER A 443 23.96 -1.90 6.93
N ASP A 444 24.34 -2.99 6.28
CA ASP A 444 25.10 -2.96 5.01
C ASP A 444 24.40 -2.19 3.87
N GLU A 445 23.07 -2.18 3.82
CA GLU A 445 22.28 -1.51 2.77
C GLU A 445 21.20 -0.57 3.31
N VAL A 446 21.07 -0.44 4.65
CA VAL A 446 19.99 0.32 5.28
C VAL A 446 20.53 1.23 6.35
N ILE A 447 20.08 2.49 6.31
CA ILE A 447 20.24 3.47 7.37
C ILE A 447 18.85 3.86 7.90
N VAL A 448 18.72 3.87 9.21
CA VAL A 448 17.52 4.32 9.91
C VAL A 448 17.85 5.62 10.62
N LEU A 449 17.10 6.67 10.28
CA LEU A 449 17.33 8.04 10.72
C LEU A 449 16.20 8.53 11.64
N GLN A 450 16.54 9.45 12.53
CA GLN A 450 15.63 10.10 13.48
C GLN A 450 16.07 11.56 13.76
N PRO A 451 15.17 12.49 14.09
CA PRO A 451 13.72 12.30 14.15
C PRO A 451 13.05 12.33 12.78
N ARG A 452 11.87 11.72 12.64
CA ARG A 452 10.99 11.93 11.48
C ARG A 452 10.24 13.26 11.62
N GLY A 453 10.30 14.11 10.61
CA GLY A 453 9.52 15.34 10.50
C GLY A 453 8.48 15.32 9.36
N HIS A 454 8.08 16.50 8.89
CA HIS A 454 7.22 16.70 7.71
C HIS A 454 7.93 17.52 6.64
N HIS A 455 7.77 17.14 5.36
CA HIS A 455 8.08 18.05 4.27
C HIS A 455 6.97 19.11 4.19
N GLU A 456 7.22 20.26 4.80
CA GLU A 456 6.37 21.45 4.72
C GLU A 456 7.19 22.65 4.25
N LEU A 457 6.61 23.54 3.46
CA LEU A 457 7.21 24.84 3.14
C LEU A 457 6.73 25.89 4.15
N PRO A 458 7.56 26.89 4.48
CA PRO A 458 7.13 28.00 5.31
C PRO A 458 6.02 28.78 4.61
N LYS A 459 4.96 29.11 5.36
CA LYS A 459 3.80 29.86 4.85
C LYS A 459 3.87 31.33 5.21
N THR A 460 4.65 31.66 6.22
CA THR A 460 4.81 33.02 6.73
C THR A 460 6.28 33.39 6.77
N GLU A 461 6.56 34.68 6.74
CA GLU A 461 7.93 35.18 6.90
C GLU A 461 8.57 34.73 8.22
N LYS A 462 7.79 34.68 9.30
CA LYS A 462 8.24 34.18 10.59
C LYS A 462 8.71 32.71 10.49
N GLU A 463 7.91 31.85 9.87
CA GLU A 463 8.29 30.44 9.69
C GLU A 463 9.52 30.29 8.80
N LEU A 464 9.68 31.16 7.79
CA LEU A 464 10.86 31.19 6.94
C LEU A 464 12.11 31.58 7.74
N LEU A 465 12.02 32.62 8.57
CA LEU A 465 13.11 33.03 9.46
C LEU A 465 13.50 31.92 10.44
N GLU A 466 12.51 31.23 11.03
CA GLU A 466 12.74 30.07 11.90
C GLU A 466 13.50 28.95 11.18
N ALA A 467 13.08 28.61 9.95
CA ALA A 467 13.75 27.59 9.14
C ALA A 467 15.20 27.97 8.79
N VAL A 468 15.40 29.20 8.29
CA VAL A 468 16.72 29.72 7.89
C VAL A 468 17.66 29.81 9.10
N ARG A 469 17.17 30.23 10.27
CA ARG A 469 17.93 30.22 11.53
C ARG A 469 18.41 28.82 11.87
N CYS A 470 17.52 27.83 11.84
CA CYS A 470 17.90 26.44 12.13
C CYS A 470 18.99 25.92 11.18
N VAL A 471 18.92 26.25 9.89
CA VAL A 471 19.96 25.88 8.91
C VAL A 471 21.28 26.60 9.19
N LEU A 472 21.27 27.91 9.47
CA LEU A 472 22.49 28.65 9.79
C LEU A 472 23.14 28.17 11.10
N GLU A 473 22.35 27.75 12.10
CA GLU A 473 22.87 27.12 13.33
C GLU A 473 23.64 25.83 13.01
N VAL A 474 23.16 25.02 12.07
CA VAL A 474 23.88 23.83 11.57
C VAL A 474 25.19 24.26 10.92
N LEU A 475 25.14 25.22 9.98
CA LEU A 475 26.32 25.68 9.23
C LEU A 475 27.41 26.26 10.15
N LYS A 476 27.03 27.03 11.18
CA LYS A 476 27.96 27.54 12.19
C LYS A 476 28.67 26.43 12.95
N ALA A 477 28.02 25.28 13.14
CA ALA A 477 28.61 24.15 13.84
C ALA A 477 29.53 23.32 12.93
N ILE A 478 29.27 23.28 11.63
CA ILE A 478 30.00 22.40 10.71
C ILE A 478 31.14 23.10 9.94
N HIS A 479 31.01 24.39 9.63
CA HIS A 479 32.02 25.15 8.90
C HIS A 479 33.23 25.48 9.79
N PRO A 480 34.46 25.53 9.22
CA PRO A 480 34.82 25.23 7.83
C PRO A 480 35.14 23.74 7.59
N THR A 481 34.89 22.87 8.57
CA THR A 481 35.39 21.48 8.58
C THR A 481 34.64 20.59 7.60
N LEU A 482 33.32 20.73 7.54
CA LEU A 482 32.43 19.92 6.73
C LEU A 482 31.44 20.83 6.00
N LEU A 483 31.15 20.52 4.74
CA LEU A 483 30.19 21.24 3.89
C LEU A 483 29.01 20.32 3.56
N HIS A 484 27.79 20.85 3.56
CA HIS A 484 26.57 20.08 3.27
C HIS A 484 26.38 19.87 1.76
N ARG A 485 26.56 20.94 0.98
CA ARG A 485 26.51 21.02 -0.48
C ARG A 485 25.14 20.85 -1.16
N ASP A 486 24.15 20.27 -0.47
CA ASP A 486 22.76 20.14 -0.98
C ASP A 486 21.70 20.85 -0.12
N ILE A 487 21.88 22.15 0.14
CA ILE A 487 20.91 22.94 0.94
C ILE A 487 19.77 23.42 0.04
N ARG A 488 18.59 22.82 0.24
CA ARG A 488 17.36 23.09 -0.53
C ARG A 488 16.12 22.64 0.25
N TRP A 489 14.95 23.14 -0.12
CA TRP A 489 13.69 22.84 0.58
C TRP A 489 13.37 21.34 0.76
N PRO A 490 13.65 20.45 -0.21
CA PRO A 490 13.51 19.00 0.02
C PRO A 490 14.29 18.47 1.23
N ASN A 491 15.37 19.13 1.63
CA ASN A 491 16.29 18.69 2.68
C ASN A 491 16.11 19.48 3.99
N VAL A 492 15.14 20.39 4.07
CA VAL A 492 14.82 21.17 5.27
C VAL A 492 13.45 20.71 5.78
N ILE A 493 13.46 20.03 6.92
CA ILE A 493 12.29 19.30 7.43
C ILE A 493 11.72 20.00 8.66
N ARG A 494 10.39 20.10 8.73
CA ARG A 494 9.71 20.65 9.90
C ARG A 494 9.58 19.60 11.00
N SER A 495 9.89 19.98 12.24
CA SER A 495 9.72 19.10 13.39
C SER A 495 8.23 18.82 13.68
N LYS A 496 7.94 17.58 14.12
CA LYS A 496 6.61 17.18 14.60
C LYS A 496 6.33 17.68 16.01
N ASP A 497 7.38 17.70 16.83
CA ASP A 497 7.27 17.97 18.27
C ASP A 497 7.23 19.47 18.55
N ASP A 498 7.89 20.28 17.72
CA ASP A 498 7.92 21.74 17.82
C ASP A 498 7.78 22.39 16.44
N ARG A 499 6.63 23.04 16.21
CA ARG A 499 6.32 23.68 14.93
C ARG A 499 7.23 24.87 14.60
N SER A 500 7.94 25.43 15.56
CA SER A 500 8.93 26.50 15.34
C SER A 500 10.33 25.97 14.99
N LYS A 501 10.54 24.65 15.08
CA LYS A 501 11.83 24.02 14.81
C LYS A 501 11.86 23.31 13.47
N TRP A 502 12.99 23.47 12.81
CA TRP A 502 13.32 22.85 11.54
C TRP A 502 14.67 22.16 11.67
N PHE A 503 14.95 21.19 10.82
CA PHE A 503 16.23 20.49 10.80
C PHE A 503 16.65 20.14 9.38
N LEU A 504 17.97 20.15 9.17
CA LEU A 504 18.61 19.81 7.91
C LEU A 504 18.84 18.29 7.85
N ILE A 505 18.54 17.68 6.71
CA ILE A 505 18.76 16.27 6.43
C ILE A 505 19.54 16.11 5.14
N ASP A 506 19.77 14.85 4.75
CA ASP A 506 20.34 14.47 3.45
C ASP A 506 21.84 14.76 3.27
N TRP A 507 22.62 14.28 4.24
CA TRP A 507 24.07 14.39 4.29
C TRP A 507 24.83 13.50 3.28
N GLU A 508 24.17 12.99 2.23
CA GLU A 508 24.77 12.06 1.26
C GLU A 508 25.90 12.69 0.44
N ASP A 509 25.77 13.99 0.17
CA ASP A 509 26.77 14.79 -0.54
C ASP A 509 27.61 15.63 0.41
N ALA A 510 27.65 15.34 1.71
CA ALA A 510 28.50 16.09 2.62
C ALA A 510 29.99 15.79 2.38
N ALA A 511 30.86 16.80 2.40
CA ALA A 511 32.30 16.57 2.20
C ALA A 511 33.19 17.55 2.96
N LYS A 512 34.37 17.07 3.34
CA LYS A 512 35.48 17.90 3.85
C LYS A 512 36.32 18.40 2.66
N ALA A 513 36.97 19.54 2.82
CA ALA A 513 37.92 20.02 1.82
C ALA A 513 39.14 19.08 1.67
N PRO A 514 39.71 18.92 0.46
CA PRO A 514 39.31 19.54 -0.81
C PRO A 514 38.07 18.87 -1.43
N THR A 515 37.12 19.68 -1.88
CA THR A 515 35.87 19.21 -2.49
C THR A 515 36.00 18.87 -3.97
N LYS A 516 35.12 17.98 -4.43
CA LYS A 516 34.96 17.61 -5.84
C LYS A 516 33.64 18.12 -6.40
N ALA A 517 33.66 18.51 -7.68
CA ALA A 517 32.49 18.95 -8.42
C ALA A 517 31.36 17.89 -8.40
N LEU A 518 30.11 18.36 -8.34
CA LEU A 518 28.91 17.51 -8.38
C LEU A 518 28.13 17.74 -9.68
N PRO A 519 28.51 17.10 -10.81
CA PRO A 519 27.91 17.36 -12.12
C PRO A 519 26.48 16.83 -12.27
N HIS A 520 26.04 15.97 -11.36
CA HIS A 520 24.69 15.38 -11.38
C HIS A 520 23.64 16.32 -10.77
N PHE A 521 24.06 17.41 -10.12
CA PHE A 521 23.16 18.41 -9.57
C PHE A 521 22.54 19.29 -10.65
N ALA A 522 21.34 19.80 -10.37
CA ALA A 522 20.64 20.69 -11.29
C ALA A 522 21.08 22.16 -11.08
N SER A 523 21.46 22.84 -12.16
CA SER A 523 21.99 24.21 -12.11
C SER A 523 21.00 25.28 -11.64
N HIS A 524 19.69 25.01 -11.71
CA HIS A 524 18.65 25.95 -11.26
C HIS A 524 18.39 25.88 -9.75
N SER A 525 18.84 24.82 -9.08
CA SER A 525 18.59 24.60 -7.65
C SER A 525 19.87 24.59 -6.80
N HIS A 526 21.05 24.74 -7.40
CA HIS A 526 22.34 24.71 -6.70
C HIS A 526 23.27 25.84 -7.14
N SER A 527 24.24 26.14 -6.27
CA SER A 527 25.26 27.16 -6.54
C SER A 527 26.09 26.80 -7.79
N PRO A 528 26.35 27.74 -8.71
CA PRO A 528 27.24 27.50 -9.85
C PRO A 528 28.65 27.00 -9.46
N ARG A 529 29.11 27.30 -8.23
CA ARG A 529 30.41 26.85 -7.72
C ARG A 529 30.47 25.36 -7.40
N VAL A 530 29.33 24.71 -7.12
CA VAL A 530 29.29 23.27 -6.79
C VAL A 530 29.75 22.39 -7.95
N PHE A 531 29.71 22.93 -9.18
CA PHE A 531 30.14 22.26 -10.41
C PHE A 531 31.65 22.40 -10.67
N GLN A 532 32.41 23.00 -9.75
CA GLN A 532 33.85 23.19 -9.85
C GLN A 532 34.54 22.52 -8.66
N ASP A 533 35.74 21.96 -8.87
CA ASP A 533 36.55 21.41 -7.78
C ASP A 533 37.02 22.53 -6.83
N GLY A 534 37.19 22.20 -5.55
CA GLY A 534 37.75 23.11 -4.55
C GLY A 534 36.82 24.23 -4.09
N HIS A 535 35.50 24.08 -4.27
CA HIS A 535 34.51 24.97 -3.67
C HIS A 535 34.47 24.83 -2.14
N GLY A 536 34.19 25.94 -1.45
CA GLY A 536 34.10 26.04 0.00
C GLY A 536 32.66 26.25 0.51
N GLY A 537 32.57 26.89 1.69
CA GLY A 537 31.31 27.19 2.36
C GLY A 537 30.38 28.12 1.58
N GLU A 538 30.87 28.80 0.53
CA GLU A 538 30.06 29.65 -0.35
C GLU A 538 28.89 28.89 -1.00
N VAL A 539 29.05 27.58 -1.24
CA VAL A 539 27.98 26.75 -1.82
C VAL A 539 26.80 26.60 -0.86
N ASP A 540 27.07 26.38 0.43
CA ASP A 540 26.05 26.24 1.46
C ASP A 540 25.33 27.57 1.69
N ILE A 541 26.08 28.67 1.78
CA ILE A 541 25.49 30.01 1.99
C ILE A 541 24.65 30.45 0.79
N TRP A 542 25.08 30.14 -0.42
CA TRP A 542 24.24 30.34 -1.60
C TRP A 542 22.92 29.57 -1.49
N GLY A 543 22.96 28.31 -1.01
CA GLY A 543 21.77 27.49 -0.77
C GLY A 543 20.82 28.13 0.26
N VAL A 544 21.35 28.69 1.35
CA VAL A 544 20.55 29.45 2.32
C VAL A 544 19.87 30.66 1.68
N GLY A 545 20.59 31.44 0.88
CA GLY A 545 19.99 32.54 0.13
C GLY A 545 18.91 32.07 -0.84
N HIS A 546 19.10 30.89 -1.45
CA HIS A 546 18.13 30.28 -2.36
C HIS A 546 16.86 29.84 -1.64
N LEU A 547 16.95 29.30 -0.42
CA LEU A 547 15.77 29.00 0.42
C LEU A 547 14.90 30.24 0.64
N ILE A 548 15.53 31.41 0.87
CA ILE A 548 14.82 32.68 1.07
C ILE A 548 14.15 33.14 -0.24
N THR A 549 14.93 33.22 -1.33
CA THR A 549 14.43 33.79 -2.59
C THR A 549 13.34 32.94 -3.24
N GLU A 550 13.41 31.61 -3.08
CA GLU A 550 12.44 30.65 -3.65
C GLU A 550 11.52 30.04 -2.58
N SER A 551 11.29 30.75 -1.47
CA SER A 551 10.42 30.26 -0.38
C SER A 551 8.95 30.13 -0.75
N GLY A 552 8.48 30.87 -1.76
CA GLY A 552 7.06 30.94 -2.13
C GLY A 552 6.17 31.71 -1.14
N VAL A 553 6.76 32.40 -0.16
CA VAL A 553 6.01 33.21 0.83
C VAL A 553 5.45 34.47 0.15
N ILE A 554 4.12 34.59 0.09
CA ILE A 554 3.39 35.63 -0.68
C ILE A 554 3.67 37.06 -0.17
N SER A 555 3.92 37.22 1.13
CA SER A 555 4.12 38.53 1.77
C SER A 555 5.52 38.68 2.35
N LEU A 556 6.53 38.19 1.62
CA LEU A 556 7.93 38.34 2.00
C LEU A 556 8.34 39.81 1.92
N SER A 557 8.94 40.34 2.99
CA SER A 557 9.47 41.70 3.02
C SER A 557 10.58 41.86 1.97
N SER A 558 10.66 43.07 1.41
CA SER A 558 11.72 43.40 0.46
C SER A 558 13.10 43.26 1.10
N GLU A 559 13.22 43.56 2.39
CA GLU A 559 14.47 43.48 3.14
C GLU A 559 14.96 42.05 3.29
N LEU A 560 14.10 41.12 3.72
CA LEU A 560 14.49 39.70 3.82
C LEU A 560 14.80 39.10 2.45
N GLY A 561 14.02 39.46 1.42
CA GLY A 561 14.33 39.09 0.03
C GLY A 561 15.71 39.57 -0.41
N GLN A 562 16.09 40.82 -0.09
CA GLN A 562 17.41 41.37 -0.38
C GLN A 562 18.53 40.68 0.39
N ILE A 563 18.29 40.23 1.63
CA ILE A 563 19.24 39.41 2.39
C ILE A 563 19.50 38.09 1.65
N GLY A 564 18.45 37.42 1.15
CA GLY A 564 18.58 36.19 0.37
C GLY A 564 19.39 36.38 -0.92
N VAL A 565 19.12 37.46 -1.67
CA VAL A 565 19.89 37.83 -2.88
C VAL A 565 21.36 38.10 -2.52
N TRP A 566 21.60 38.86 -1.45
CA TRP A 566 22.95 39.16 -0.99
C TRP A 566 23.74 37.89 -0.63
N MET A 567 23.12 36.90 0.03
CA MET A 567 23.77 35.62 0.32
C MET A 567 24.15 34.85 -0.96
N LYS A 568 23.32 34.92 -2.01
CA LYS A 568 23.60 34.27 -3.31
C LYS A 568 24.70 34.98 -4.09
N GLU A 569 24.73 36.31 -4.09
CA GLU A 569 25.67 37.09 -4.90
C GLU A 569 27.04 37.28 -4.25
N GLN A 570 27.05 37.53 -2.94
CA GLN A 570 28.27 37.85 -2.20
C GLN A 570 28.87 36.65 -1.47
N SER A 571 28.07 35.59 -1.25
CA SER A 571 28.47 34.38 -0.51
C SER A 571 29.29 34.69 0.76
N PRO A 572 28.70 35.45 1.70
CA PRO A 572 29.35 35.86 2.94
C PRO A 572 29.70 34.65 3.83
N SER A 573 30.47 34.88 4.90
CA SER A 573 30.66 33.83 5.91
C SER A 573 29.33 33.50 6.62
N VAL A 574 29.25 32.32 7.24
CA VAL A 574 28.07 31.92 8.00
C VAL A 574 27.80 32.87 9.19
N GLU A 575 28.84 33.42 9.82
CA GLU A 575 28.73 34.42 10.88
C GLU A 575 28.16 35.74 10.38
N GLU A 576 28.64 36.22 9.23
CA GLU A 576 28.13 37.45 8.60
C GLU A 576 26.67 37.28 8.20
N ALA A 577 26.32 36.14 7.60
CA ALA A 577 24.95 35.76 7.27
C ALA A 577 24.04 35.75 8.50
N TRP A 578 24.50 35.11 9.58
CA TRP A 578 23.79 35.04 10.86
C TRP A 578 23.54 36.42 11.46
N VAL A 579 24.59 37.24 11.60
CA VAL A 579 24.48 38.58 12.19
C VAL A 579 23.50 39.45 11.42
N LYS A 580 23.54 39.40 10.08
CA LYS A 580 22.62 40.17 9.25
C LYS A 580 21.17 39.72 9.41
N LEU A 581 20.93 38.41 9.52
CA LEU A 581 19.60 37.86 9.75
C LEU A 581 19.05 38.19 11.14
N GLU A 582 19.89 38.15 12.17
CA GLU A 582 19.50 38.51 13.54
C GLU A 582 19.21 40.01 13.68
N HIS A 583 19.97 40.88 13.01
CA HIS A 583 19.66 42.32 12.96
C HIS A 583 18.34 42.62 12.27
N TYR A 584 17.98 41.85 11.24
CA TYR A 584 16.67 41.97 10.58
C TYR A 584 15.51 41.56 11.49
N ALA A 585 15.73 40.52 12.31
CA ALA A 585 14.68 39.93 13.14
C ALA A 585 14.53 40.56 14.54
N ALA A 586 15.41 41.51 14.89
CA ALA A 586 15.39 42.29 16.13
C ALA A 586 14.53 43.54 15.97
#